data_AF-A0A382I8U7-F1
#
_entry.id   AF-A0A382I8U7-F1
#
_cell.length_a   1.000
_cell.length_b   1.000
_cell.length_c   1.000
_cell.angle_alpha   90.00
_cell.angle_beta   90.00
_cell.angle_gamma   90.00
#
_symmetry.space_group_name_H-M   'P 1'
#
loop_
_entity.id
_entity.type
_entity.pdbx_description
1 polymer ?
#
loop_
_entity_poly.entity_id
_entity_poly.type
_entity_poly.pdbx_seq_one_letter_code
_entity_poly.pdbx_strand_id
1 'polypeptide(L)'
;MQIFSTKKAPKDWMDDWQQRMNNLQEKVNEFSEKESKIRDEAAKRAQAEVPNLIKKSLSDHVVSLKYNPYDIKPINHPVDLVIYDGMSNGDVENVVFLHSKNKVMRELHKSVHKTIENKEYDWKIARVSTDGELEFED
;
A
#
# COMPACT_ATOMS: atom_id res chain seq x y z
N MET A 1 64.31 1.34 14.47
CA MET A 1 64.42 0.58 15.73
C MET A 1 63.00 0.40 16.27
N GLN A 2 62.44 -0.80 16.17
CA GLN A 2 61.13 -1.13 16.75
C GLN A 2 61.37 -1.83 18.08
N ILE A 3 60.79 -1.29 19.15
CA ILE A 3 60.92 -1.82 20.51
C ILE A 3 59.69 -2.68 20.77
N PHE A 4 59.87 -3.99 20.87
CA PHE A 4 58.80 -4.93 21.22
C PHE A 4 58.88 -5.22 22.72
N SER A 5 57.81 -4.89 23.45
CA SER A 5 57.66 -5.25 24.87
C SER A 5 56.78 -6.48 24.99
N THR A 6 57.23 -7.48 25.75
CA THR A 6 56.47 -8.70 26.06
C THR A 6 55.50 -8.54 27.23
N LYS A 7 55.53 -7.40 27.93
CA LYS A 7 54.64 -7.11 29.07
C LYS A 7 53.33 -6.50 28.57
N LYS A 8 52.20 -7.02 29.05
CA LYS A 8 50.87 -6.48 28.77
C LYS A 8 50.82 -5.02 29.24
N ALA A 9 50.47 -4.12 28.33
CA ALA A 9 50.33 -2.71 28.65
C ALA A 9 49.22 -2.53 29.71
N PRO A 10 49.42 -1.65 30.71
CA PRO A 10 48.36 -1.30 31.66
C PRO A 10 47.21 -0.63 30.92
N LYS A 11 45.99 -0.84 31.44
CA LYS A 11 44.77 -0.23 30.88
C LYS A 11 44.93 1.29 30.79
N ASP A 12 44.60 1.86 29.65
CA ASP A 12 44.68 3.30 29.43
C ASP A 12 43.31 3.94 29.10
N TRP A 13 43.33 5.24 28.87
CA TRP A 13 42.13 6.02 28.54
C TRP A 13 41.52 5.60 27.19
N MET A 14 42.31 5.06 26.27
CA MET A 14 41.86 4.62 24.95
C MET A 14 41.08 3.31 25.07
N ASP A 15 41.50 2.39 25.95
CA ASP A 15 40.74 1.20 26.31
C ASP A 15 39.37 1.56 26.90
N ASP A 16 39.32 2.55 27.81
CA ASP A 16 38.07 3.05 28.39
C ASP A 16 37.14 3.69 27.35
N TRP A 17 37.72 4.48 26.43
CA TRP A 17 36.97 5.11 25.35
C TRP A 17 36.40 4.07 24.37
N GLN A 18 37.20 3.08 23.97
CA GLN A 18 36.76 1.97 23.11
C GLN A 18 35.62 1.18 23.77
N GLN A 19 35.75 0.88 25.07
CA GLN A 19 34.69 0.21 25.81
C GLN A 19 33.38 1.02 25.81
N ARG A 20 33.45 2.33 26.00
CA ARG A 20 32.27 3.23 25.93
C ARG A 20 31.65 3.25 24.54
N MET A 21 32.47 3.33 23.49
CA MET A 21 31.98 3.33 22.11
C MET A 21 31.32 2.00 21.73
N ASN A 22 31.89 0.86 22.16
CA ASN A 22 31.29 -0.46 21.95
C ASN A 22 29.92 -0.56 22.64
N ASN A 23 29.84 -0.17 23.92
CA ASN A 23 28.58 -0.17 24.66
C ASN A 23 27.52 0.75 24.00
N LEU A 24 27.94 1.91 23.49
CA LEU A 24 27.04 2.81 22.77
C LEU A 24 26.54 2.17 21.48
N GLN A 25 27.43 1.55 20.71
CA GLN A 25 27.05 0.87 19.47
C GLN A 25 26.06 -0.27 19.72
N GLU A 26 26.28 -1.07 20.77
CA GLU A 26 25.34 -2.12 21.19
C GLU A 26 23.96 -1.54 21.52
N LYS A 27 23.91 -0.42 22.25
CA LYS A 27 22.65 0.26 22.59
C LYS A 27 21.93 0.84 21.38
N VAL A 28 22.68 1.40 20.42
CA VAL A 28 22.13 1.90 19.15
C VAL A 28 21.54 0.76 18.33
N ASN A 29 22.25 -0.36 18.23
CA ASN A 29 21.77 -1.55 17.52
C ASN A 29 20.50 -2.10 18.19
N GLU A 30 20.50 -2.24 19.52
CA GLU A 30 19.33 -2.69 20.29
C GLU A 30 18.12 -1.77 20.08
N PHE A 31 18.32 -0.46 20.05
CA PHE A 31 17.27 0.51 19.76
C PHE A 31 16.75 0.37 18.33
N SER A 32 17.64 0.32 17.34
CA SER A 32 17.27 0.17 15.93
C SER A 32 16.46 -1.09 15.67
N GLU A 33 16.82 -2.21 16.30
CA GLU A 33 16.07 -3.46 16.18
C GLU A 33 14.66 -3.35 16.80
N LYS A 34 14.54 -2.71 17.96
CA LYS A 34 13.23 -2.48 18.60
C LYS A 34 12.36 -1.55 17.77
N GLU A 35 12.95 -0.47 17.24
CA GLU A 35 12.28 0.50 16.40
C GLU A 35 11.74 -0.15 15.12
N SER A 36 12.57 -0.95 14.44
CA SER A 36 12.15 -1.73 13.27
C SER A 36 10.99 -2.67 13.59
N LYS A 37 11.04 -3.40 14.72
CA LYS A 37 9.96 -4.30 15.14
C LYS A 37 8.64 -3.54 15.37
N ILE A 38 8.70 -2.41 16.07
CA ILE A 38 7.52 -1.58 16.34
C ILE A 38 6.93 -1.07 15.02
N ARG A 39 7.78 -0.63 14.09
CA ARG A 39 7.37 -0.15 12.77
C ARG A 39 6.68 -1.25 11.97
N ASP A 40 7.25 -2.44 11.93
CA ASP A 40 6.68 -3.60 11.22
C ASP A 40 5.34 -4.03 11.83
N GLU A 41 5.24 -4.06 13.16
CA GLU A 41 3.99 -4.36 13.86
C GLU A 41 2.92 -3.29 13.60
N ALA A 42 3.28 -2.02 13.58
CA ALA A 42 2.37 -0.93 13.27
C ALA A 42 1.85 -1.04 11.83
N ALA A 43 2.73 -1.36 10.87
CA ALA A 43 2.35 -1.60 9.48
C ALA A 43 1.38 -2.77 9.36
N LYS A 44 1.67 -3.91 10.02
CA LYS A 44 0.77 -5.08 10.05
C LYS A 44 -0.59 -4.75 10.66
N ARG A 45 -0.61 -4.00 11.78
CA ARG A 45 -1.85 -3.55 12.42
C ARG A 45 -2.67 -2.64 11.51
N ALA A 46 -2.02 -1.69 10.84
CA ALA A 46 -2.69 -0.81 9.89
C ALA A 46 -3.30 -1.61 8.73
N GLN A 47 -2.53 -2.53 8.14
CA GLN A 47 -3.01 -3.41 7.06
C GLN A 47 -4.18 -4.29 7.50
N ALA A 48 -4.20 -4.76 8.74
CA ALA A 48 -5.32 -5.54 9.28
C ALA A 48 -6.60 -4.69 9.46
N GLU A 49 -6.48 -3.38 9.70
CA GLU A 49 -7.61 -2.50 9.96
C GLU A 49 -8.19 -1.83 8.69
N VAL A 50 -7.40 -1.71 7.62
CA VAL A 50 -7.84 -1.17 6.32
C VAL A 50 -9.15 -1.80 5.82
N PRO A 51 -9.32 -3.15 5.82
CA PRO A 51 -10.58 -3.78 5.44
C PRO A 51 -11.78 -3.29 6.24
N ASN A 52 -11.60 -3.06 7.55
CA ASN A 52 -12.66 -2.57 8.42
C ASN A 52 -13.03 -1.12 8.10
N LEU A 53 -12.02 -0.28 7.82
CA LEU A 53 -12.23 1.12 7.41
C LEU A 53 -12.97 1.21 6.07
N ILE A 54 -12.55 0.42 5.08
CA ILE A 54 -13.22 0.36 3.78
C ILE A 54 -14.68 -0.07 3.98
N LYS A 55 -14.95 -1.15 4.72
CA LYS A 55 -16.32 -1.61 5.00
C LYS A 55 -17.16 -0.55 5.71
N LYS A 56 -16.60 0.19 6.67
CA LYS A 56 -17.29 1.29 7.38
C LYS A 56 -17.62 2.48 6.46
N SER A 57 -16.77 2.74 5.47
CA SER A 57 -16.97 3.84 4.50
C SER A 57 -17.98 3.51 3.40
N LEU A 58 -18.25 2.23 3.18
CA LEU A 58 -19.16 1.74 2.16
C LEU A 58 -20.58 1.58 2.73
N SER A 59 -21.59 1.67 1.86
CA SER A 59 -22.96 1.39 2.29
C SER A 59 -23.17 -0.10 2.63
N ASP A 60 -24.09 -0.40 3.55
CA ASP A 60 -24.42 -1.77 3.97
C ASP A 60 -24.70 -2.71 2.79
N HIS A 61 -25.26 -2.18 1.71
CA HIS A 61 -25.53 -2.95 0.50
C HIS A 61 -24.24 -3.43 -0.18
N VAL A 62 -23.21 -2.59 -0.26
CA VAL A 62 -21.91 -3.00 -0.83
C VAL A 62 -21.21 -4.00 0.07
N VAL A 63 -21.27 -3.79 1.38
CA VAL A 63 -20.70 -4.73 2.37
C VAL A 63 -21.34 -6.11 2.26
N SER A 64 -22.64 -6.18 1.92
CA SER A 64 -23.35 -7.44 1.74
C SER A 64 -22.90 -8.28 0.54
N LEU A 65 -22.24 -7.67 -0.45
CA LEU A 65 -21.78 -8.34 -1.68
C LEU A 65 -20.54 -9.22 -1.45
N LYS A 66 -19.95 -9.22 -0.25
CA LYS A 66 -18.83 -10.09 0.18
C LYS A 66 -17.55 -10.03 -0.66
N TYR A 67 -17.35 -9.00 -1.49
CA TYR A 67 -16.09 -8.77 -2.17
C TYR A 67 -14.94 -8.49 -1.20
N ASN A 68 -13.71 -8.77 -1.63
CA ASN A 68 -12.53 -8.36 -0.87
C ASN A 68 -12.44 -6.82 -0.87
N PRO A 69 -12.32 -6.16 0.30
CA PRO A 69 -12.18 -4.71 0.35
C PRO A 69 -11.02 -4.14 -0.47
N TYR A 70 -9.94 -4.91 -0.65
CA TYR A 70 -8.79 -4.49 -1.46
C TYR A 70 -9.07 -4.44 -2.96
N ASP A 71 -10.10 -5.14 -3.41
CA ASP A 71 -10.52 -5.25 -4.81
C ASP A 71 -11.46 -4.11 -5.24
N ILE A 72 -11.95 -3.34 -4.27
CA ILE A 72 -12.87 -2.22 -4.47
C ILE A 72 -12.07 -0.93 -4.66
N LYS A 73 -12.23 -0.27 -5.82
CA LYS A 73 -11.57 0.99 -6.17
C LYS A 73 -12.60 2.09 -6.42
N PRO A 74 -12.48 3.25 -5.77
CA PRO A 74 -13.30 4.40 -6.11
C PRO A 74 -12.83 4.98 -7.45
N ILE A 75 -13.76 5.13 -8.38
CA ILE A 75 -13.55 5.83 -9.65
C ILE A 75 -14.34 7.14 -9.74
N ASN A 76 -15.18 7.41 -8.73
CA ASN A 76 -16.07 8.57 -8.66
C ASN A 76 -17.05 8.61 -9.85
N HIS A 77 -17.39 9.80 -10.31
CA HIS A 77 -18.42 9.98 -11.32
C HIS A 77 -18.05 9.35 -12.68
N PRO A 78 -18.96 8.62 -13.37
CA PRO A 78 -20.40 8.44 -13.09
C PRO A 78 -20.79 7.13 -12.38
N VAL A 79 -19.84 6.28 -12.00
CA VAL A 79 -20.13 4.92 -11.49
C VAL A 79 -19.82 4.75 -10.01
N ASP A 80 -19.18 5.70 -9.34
CA ASP A 80 -18.70 5.66 -7.96
C ASP A 80 -17.57 4.64 -7.69
N LEU A 81 -17.80 3.35 -7.94
CA LEU A 81 -16.88 2.25 -7.60
C LEU A 81 -16.69 1.24 -8.75
N VAL A 82 -15.48 0.68 -8.85
CA VAL A 82 -15.15 -0.52 -9.64
C VAL A 82 -14.61 -1.59 -8.72
N ILE A 83 -15.06 -2.83 -8.92
CA ILE A 83 -14.62 -3.99 -8.17
C ILE A 83 -13.91 -4.93 -9.14
N TYR A 84 -12.62 -5.17 -8.89
CA TYR A 84 -11.80 -6.11 -9.65
C TYR A 84 -11.75 -7.44 -8.89
N ASP A 85 -12.80 -8.24 -9.01
CA ASP A 85 -12.97 -9.47 -8.23
C ASP A 85 -11.81 -10.45 -8.48
N GLY A 86 -11.09 -10.82 -7.41
CA GLY A 86 -9.92 -11.68 -7.48
C GLY A 86 -8.58 -10.93 -7.57
N MET A 87 -8.58 -9.61 -7.76
CA MET A 87 -7.35 -8.80 -7.89
C MET A 87 -6.37 -9.02 -6.73
N SER A 88 -6.85 -9.14 -5.50
CA SER A 88 -6.02 -9.42 -4.32
C SER A 88 -5.31 -10.77 -4.38
N ASN A 89 -5.83 -11.71 -5.16
CA ASN A 89 -5.26 -13.05 -5.38
C ASN A 89 -4.30 -13.09 -6.58
N GLY A 90 -4.18 -11.98 -7.32
CA GLY A 90 -3.28 -11.83 -8.47
C GLY A 90 -3.92 -12.12 -9.83
N ASP A 91 -5.19 -12.52 -9.88
CA ASP A 91 -5.92 -12.75 -11.12
C ASP A 91 -7.35 -12.18 -11.03
N VAL A 92 -7.75 -11.40 -12.03
CA VAL A 92 -9.05 -10.72 -12.02
C VAL A 92 -10.05 -11.56 -12.80
N GLU A 93 -11.00 -12.15 -12.08
CA GLU A 93 -12.03 -13.00 -12.66
C GLU A 93 -13.17 -12.17 -13.27
N ASN A 94 -13.54 -11.07 -12.60
CA ASN A 94 -14.66 -10.22 -13.01
C ASN A 94 -14.41 -8.75 -12.69
N VAL A 95 -14.97 -7.87 -13.52
CA VAL A 95 -15.00 -6.41 -13.27
C VAL A 95 -16.44 -5.97 -13.06
N VAL A 96 -16.75 -5.43 -11.88
CA VAL A 96 -18.10 -4.99 -11.50
C VAL A 96 -18.11 -3.48 -11.28
N PHE A 97 -18.98 -2.80 -12.02
CA PHE A 97 -19.24 -1.37 -11.91
C PHE A 97 -20.41 -1.14 -10.95
N LEU A 98 -20.23 -0.33 -9.90
CA LEU A 98 -21.22 -0.16 -8.85
C LEU A 98 -21.46 1.30 -8.47
N HIS A 99 -22.61 1.83 -8.89
CA HIS A 99 -23.05 3.17 -8.55
C HIS A 99 -24.08 3.21 -7.41
N SER A 100 -24.10 4.31 -6.68
CA SER A 100 -25.15 4.63 -5.73
C SER A 100 -26.46 5.02 -6.45
N LYS A 101 -27.61 4.75 -5.84
CA LYS A 101 -28.90 5.13 -6.44
C LYS A 101 -29.05 6.65 -6.41
N ASN A 102 -29.00 7.27 -7.58
CA ASN A 102 -29.22 8.70 -7.76
C ASN A 102 -30.34 8.96 -8.79
N LYS A 103 -31.39 9.67 -8.39
CA LYS A 103 -32.53 9.95 -9.29
C LYS A 103 -32.15 10.86 -10.46
N VAL A 104 -31.24 11.81 -10.23
CA VAL A 104 -30.82 12.79 -11.24
C VAL A 104 -29.96 12.13 -12.31
N MET A 105 -29.10 11.18 -11.92
CA MET A 105 -28.16 10.50 -12.83
C MET A 105 -28.73 9.21 -13.46
N ARG A 106 -30.03 8.93 -13.29
CA ARG A 106 -30.65 7.68 -13.74
C ARG A 106 -30.42 7.40 -15.23
N GLU A 107 -30.61 8.42 -16.07
CA GLU A 107 -30.46 8.24 -17.52
C GLU A 107 -28.99 8.05 -17.93
N LEU A 108 -28.05 8.72 -17.24
CA LEU A 108 -26.62 8.51 -17.45
C LEU A 108 -26.19 7.09 -17.05
N HIS A 109 -26.64 6.61 -15.88
CA HIS A 109 -26.33 5.24 -15.43
C HIS A 109 -26.92 4.18 -16.37
N LYS A 110 -28.14 4.39 -16.90
CA LYS A 110 -28.72 3.52 -17.93
C LYS A 110 -27.88 3.51 -19.20
N SER A 111 -27.37 4.68 -19.62
CA SER A 111 -26.50 4.78 -20.79
C SER A 111 -25.23 3.96 -20.60
N VAL A 112 -24.55 4.11 -19.45
CA VAL A 112 -23.36 3.32 -19.11
C VAL A 112 -23.67 1.82 -19.09
N HIS A 113 -24.78 1.42 -18.45
CA HIS A 113 -25.20 0.03 -18.40
C HIS A 113 -25.40 -0.56 -19.80
N LYS A 114 -26.07 0.17 -20.70
CA LYS A 114 -26.28 -0.26 -22.09
C LYS A 114 -24.96 -0.42 -22.86
N THR A 115 -24.03 0.52 -22.71
CA THR A 115 -22.68 0.45 -23.33
C THR A 115 -21.94 -0.81 -22.87
N ILE A 116 -22.03 -1.16 -21.57
CA ILE A 116 -21.44 -2.38 -21.03
C ILE A 116 -22.13 -3.64 -21.58
N GLU A 117 -23.47 -3.69 -21.60
CA GLU A 117 -24.22 -4.84 -22.13
C GLU A 117 -23.94 -5.08 -23.62
N ASN A 118 -23.79 -4.00 -24.38
CA ASN A 118 -23.41 -4.05 -25.79
C ASN A 118 -21.93 -4.39 -26.03
N LYS A 119 -21.12 -4.51 -24.97
CA LYS A 119 -19.66 -4.71 -25.02
C LYS A 119 -18.92 -3.60 -25.78
N GLU A 120 -19.44 -2.38 -25.69
CA GLU A 120 -18.87 -1.18 -26.31
C GLU A 120 -17.84 -0.52 -25.38
N TYR A 121 -16.80 -1.28 -25.00
CA TYR A 121 -15.70 -0.80 -24.16
C TYR A 121 -14.36 -1.26 -24.71
N ASP A 122 -13.31 -0.55 -24.34
CA ASP A 122 -11.97 -0.74 -24.89
C ASP A 122 -10.91 -0.66 -23.78
N TRP A 123 -9.77 -1.30 -24.01
CA TRP A 123 -8.61 -1.26 -23.13
C TRP A 123 -7.52 -0.41 -23.78
N LYS A 124 -7.18 0.71 -23.16
CA LYS A 124 -6.15 1.64 -23.67
C LYS A 124 -5.08 1.84 -22.63
N ILE A 125 -3.83 1.84 -23.07
CA ILE A 125 -2.67 2.14 -22.23
C ILE A 125 -2.26 3.57 -22.51
N ALA A 126 -2.29 4.42 -21.47
CA ALA A 126 -1.82 5.78 -21.54
C ALA A 126 -0.52 5.92 -20.74
N ARG A 127 0.50 6.51 -21.34
CA ARG A 127 1.73 6.93 -20.68
C ARG A 127 1.70 8.43 -20.50
N VAL A 128 1.97 8.87 -19.28
CA VAL A 128 2.16 10.27 -18.97
C VAL A 128 3.66 10.50 -18.86
N SER A 129 4.23 11.30 -19.75
CA SER A 129 5.64 11.70 -19.69
C SER A 129 5.88 12.58 -18.47
N THR A 130 7.16 12.71 -18.07
CA THR A 130 7.55 13.61 -16.98
C THR A 130 7.14 15.07 -17.24
N ASP A 131 6.98 15.43 -18.52
CA ASP A 131 6.57 16.76 -18.98
C ASP A 131 5.04 16.91 -19.07
N GLY A 132 4.28 15.85 -18.73
CA GLY A 132 2.82 15.84 -18.71
C GLY A 132 2.16 15.53 -20.06
N GLU A 133 2.93 15.14 -21.08
CA GLU A 133 2.38 14.69 -22.35
C GLU A 133 1.78 13.29 -22.21
N LEU A 134 0.62 13.08 -22.82
CA LEU A 134 -0.13 11.83 -22.70
C LEU A 134 -0.08 11.09 -24.04
N GLU A 135 0.68 10.01 -24.07
CA GLU A 135 0.83 9.13 -25.23
C GLU A 135 -0.05 7.89 -25.02
N PHE A 136 -0.87 7.56 -26.02
CA PHE A 136 -1.59 6.29 -26.03
C PHE A 136 -0.76 5.25 -26.76
N GLU A 137 -0.58 4.07 -26.15
CA GLU A 137 -0.09 2.91 -26.90
C GLU A 137 -1.24 2.27 -27.65
N ASP A 138 -0.97 1.90 -28.91
CA ASP A 138 -1.85 1.07 -29.75
C ASP A 138 -1.86 -0.39 -29.28
#